data_AF-A0A5C0SID9-F1
#
_entry.id   AF-A0A5C0SID9-F1
#
_cell.length_a   1.000
_cell.length_b   1.000
_cell.length_c   1.000
_cell.angle_alpha   90.00
_cell.angle_beta   90.00
_cell.angle_gamma   90.00
#
_symmetry.space_group_name_H-M   'P 1'
#
loop_
_entity.id
_entity.type
_entity.pdbx_description
1 polymer ?
#
loop_
_entity_poly.entity_id
_entity_poly.type
_entity_poly.pdbx_seq_one_letter_code
_entity_poly.pdbx_strand_id
1 'polypeptide(L)' 'MARKQFTTTIDEDIQKQFKEACAKNNVKMNDVLEAFMQGYIEGNFEIEKEVKYILKKNKK' A
#
# COMPACT_ATOMS: atom_id res chain seq x y z
N MET A 1 18.19 13.03 -8.00
CA MET A 1 17.07 12.34 -8.69
C MET A 1 15.79 13.14 -8.44
N ALA A 2 14.94 13.32 -9.44
CA ALA A 2 13.72 14.14 -9.29
C ALA A 2 12.63 13.37 -8.52
N ARG A 3 12.13 13.94 -7.42
CA ARG A 3 10.94 13.42 -6.72
C ARG A 3 9.70 13.79 -7.51
N LYS A 4 8.84 12.81 -7.81
CA LYS A 4 7.55 13.01 -8.48
C LYS A 4 6.43 12.80 -7.47
N GLN A 5 5.32 13.52 -7.64
CA GLN A 5 4.13 13.28 -6.83
C GLN A 5 3.57 11.88 -7.10
N PHE A 6 3.18 11.17 -6.06
CA PHE A 6 2.52 9.88 -6.13
C PHE A 6 1.04 10.05 -5.75
N THR A 7 0.14 9.92 -6.73
CA THR A 7 -1.31 10.04 -6.53
C THR A 7 -1.98 8.70 -6.80
N THR A 8 -2.76 8.20 -5.86
CA THR A 8 -3.51 6.94 -5.98
C THR A 8 -4.76 7.00 -5.12
N THR A 9 -5.82 6.33 -5.55
CA THR A 9 -7.06 6.21 -4.79
C THR A 9 -6.90 5.17 -3.68
N ILE A 10 -7.11 5.60 -2.44
CA ILE A 10 -7.03 4.77 -1.23
C ILE A 10 -8.29 5.05 -0.42
N ASP A 11 -8.77 4.05 0.31
CA ASP A 11 -9.85 4.23 1.28
C ASP A 11 -9.51 5.35 2.29
N GLU A 12 -10.49 6.21 2.59
CA GLU A 12 -10.29 7.40 3.41
C GLU A 12 -9.90 7.05 4.85
N ASP A 13 -10.52 6.01 5.42
CA ASP A 13 -10.25 5.59 6.79
C ASP A 13 -8.86 4.97 6.89
N ILE A 14 -8.48 4.12 5.93
CA ILE A 14 -7.12 3.57 5.84
C ILE A 14 -6.08 4.70 5.73
N GLN A 15 -6.33 5.69 4.88
CA GLN A 15 -5.39 6.82 4.71
C GLN A 15 -5.27 7.64 6.00
N LYS A 16 -6.37 7.85 6.71
CA LYS A 16 -6.39 8.57 7.98
C LYS A 16 -5.61 7.83 9.05
N GLN A 17 -5.90 6.54 9.26
CA GLN A 17 -5.20 5.71 10.24
C GLN A 17 -3.70 5.63 9.95
N PHE A 18 -3.32 5.51 8.68
CA PHE A 18 -1.92 5.48 8.26
C PHE A 18 -1.20 6.81 8.58
N LYS A 19 -1.84 7.96 8.32
CA LYS A 19 -1.30 9.28 8.69
C LYS A 19 -1.14 9.43 10.20
N GLU A 20 -2.12 8.99 10.98
CA GLU A 20 -2.06 9.01 12.45
C GLU A 20 -0.91 8.13 12.98
N ALA A 21 -0.72 6.95 12.39
CA ALA A 21 0.40 6.07 12.73
C ALA A 21 1.76 6.72 12.39
N CYS A 22 1.90 7.35 11.23
CA CYS A 22 3.12 8.08 10.86
C CYS A 22 3.42 9.21 11.85
N ALA A 23 2.40 9.99 12.22
CA ALA A 23 2.54 11.08 13.19
C ALA A 23 2.94 10.58 14.58
N LYS A 24 2.34 9.49 15.07
CA LYS A 24 2.70 8.84 16.34
C LYS A 24 4.15 8.38 16.39
N ASN A 25 4.67 7.87 15.27
CA ASN A 25 6.05 7.41 15.15
C ASN A 25 7.04 8.53 14.75
N ASN A 26 6.58 9.78 14.67
CA ASN A 26 7.38 10.94 14.25
C ASN A 26 8.07 10.78 12.88
N VAL A 27 7.45 10.03 11.98
CA VAL A 27 7.95 9.78 10.61
C VAL A 27 7.05 10.45 9.59
N LYS A 28 7.63 10.90 8.48
CA LYS A 28 6.87 11.47 7.37
C LYS A 28 6.27 10.34 6.53
N MET A 29 5.03 10.54 6.11
CA MET A 29 4.30 9.60 5.26
C MET A 29 5.07 9.23 3.98
N ASN A 30 5.75 10.19 3.34
CA ASN A 30 6.54 9.94 2.14
C ASN A 30 7.72 8.99 2.41
N ASP A 31 8.47 9.20 3.50
CA ASP A 31 9.60 8.34 3.85
C ASP A 31 9.16 6.89 4.12
N VAL A 32 8.00 6.71 4.76
CA VAL A 32 7.42 5.37 4.99
C VAL A 32 7.02 4.70 3.67
N LEU A 33 6.39 5.44 2.75
CA LEU A 33 6.02 4.92 1.44
C LEU A 33 7.25 4.59 0.59
N GLU A 34 8.28 5.44 0.61
CA GLU A 34 9.55 5.20 -0.10
C GLU A 34 10.23 3.94 0.45
N ALA A 35 10.32 3.78 1.77
CA ALA A 35 10.88 2.58 2.41
C ALA A 35 10.06 1.32 2.07
N PHE A 36 8.73 1.42 2.06
CA PHE A 36 7.85 0.33 1.69
C PHE A 36 8.06 -0.10 0.22
N MET A 37 8.12 0.87 -0.71
CA MET A 37 8.39 0.58 -2.11
C MET A 37 9.77 -0.06 -2.29
N GLN A 38 10.78 0.44 -1.60
CA GLN A 38 12.13 -0.12 -1.67
C GLN A 38 12.16 -1.55 -1.15
N GLY A 39 11.55 -1.83 0.00
CA GLY A 39 11.47 -3.18 0.56
C GLY A 39 10.73 -4.16 -0.35
N TYR A 40 9.69 -3.70 -1.05
CA TYR A 40 8.99 -4.50 -2.05
C TYR A 40 9.87 -4.79 -3.29
N ILE A 41 10.63 -3.80 -3.77
CA ILE A 41 11.56 -3.96 -4.91
C ILE A 41 12.72 -4.90 -4.56
N GLU A 42 13.23 -4.82 -3.33
CA GLU A 42 14.35 -5.64 -2.85
C GLU A 42 13.94 -7.08 -2.51
N GLY A 43 12.63 -7.38 -2.50
CA GLY A 43 12.12 -8.70 -2.13
C GLY A 43 12.18 -8.98 -0.64
N ASN A 44 12.26 -7.94 0.20
CA ASN A 44 12.29 -8.08 1.66
C ASN A 44 10.95 -8.59 2.21
N PHE A 45 9.86 -8.39 1.47
CA PHE A 45 8.55 -8.96 1.74
C PHE A 45 7.78 -9.16 0.43
N GLU A 46 6.91 -10.17 0.41
CA GLU A 46 5.96 -10.42 -0.67
C GLU A 46 4.54 -10.21 -0.15
N ILE A 47 3.68 -9.58 -0.95
CA ILE A 47 2.26 -9.47 -0.61
C ILE A 47 1.54 -10.66 -1.24
N GLU A 48 1.34 -11.71 -0.46
CA GLU A 48 0.44 -12.81 -0.82
C GLU A 48 -1.00 -12.31 -0.78
N LYS A 49 -1.53 -11.92 -1.95
CA LYS A 49 -2.97 -11.71 -2.09
C LYS A 49 -3.63 -13.07 -2.23
N GLU A 50 -4.29 -13.56 -1.18
CA GLU A 50 -5.17 -14.72 -1.26
C GLU A 50 -6.37 -14.36 -2.17
N VAL A 51 -6.25 -14.60 -3.49
CA VAL A 51 -7.32 -14.27 -4.42
C VAL A 51 -8.38 -15.37 -4.41
N LYS A 52 -9.40 -15.22 -3.56
CA LYS A 52 -10.61 -16.05 -3.60
C LYS A 52 -11.47 -15.69 -4.82
N TYR A 53 -11.19 -16.29 -5.97
CA TYR A 53 -12.09 -16.26 -7.12
C TYR A 53 -13.25 -17.27 -6.91
N ILE A 54 -14.48 -16.79 -6.73
CA ILE A 54 -15.68 -17.63 -6.89
C ILE A 54 -16.09 -17.57 -8.37
N LEU A 55 -15.66 -18.55 -9.15
CA LEU A 55 -16.18 -18.77 -10.51
C LEU A 55 -17.62 -19.29 -10.42
N LYS A 56 -18.62 -18.40 -10.47
CA LYS A 56 -19.99 -18.83 -10.79
C LYS A 56 -20.05 -19.16 -12.28
N LYS A 57 -19.84 -20.44 -12.64
CA LYS A 57 -20.21 -20.95 -13.98
C LYS A 57 -21.71 -20.77 -14.15
N ASN A 58 -22.12 -19.79 -14.95
CA ASN A 58 -23.49 -19.69 -15.40
C ASN A 58 -23.70 -20.79 -16.45
N LYS A 59 -24.42 -21.84 -16.06
CA LYS A 59 -24.78 -22.97 -16.92
C LYS A 59 -25.79 -22.48 -17.96
N LYS A 60 -25.46 -22.57 -19.25
CA LYS A 60 -26.44 -22.54 -20.34
C LYS A 60 -26.06 -23.57 -21.37
#